data_AF-A0A6C0CJQ5-F1
#
_entry.id   AF-A0A6C0CJQ5-F1
#
_cell.length_a   1.000
_cell.length_b   1.000
_cell.length_c   1.000
_cell.angle_alpha   90.00
_cell.angle_beta   90.00
_cell.angle_gamma   90.00
#
_symmetry.space_group_name_H-M   'P 1'
#
loop_
_entity.id
_entity.type
_entity.pdbx_description
1 polymer ?
#
loop_
_entity_poly.entity_id
_entity_poly.type
_entity_poly.pdbx_seq_one_letter_code
_entity_poly.pdbx_strand_id
1 'polypeptide(L)'
;MSKELVNSITTSTEDVNFDTSSFEPSQKIEQQEVQKATEEIKQEVQKATEEIIQETQETKEEIIQETQETKEEIIQEAQETTEEIKQETDKLIDLVKEEALNLLKDKLLSEIGSKEVDKQLLMKLLVIGMETIEKSQVKGKDQKKIVIDTLIQIIKLPNVKVPQEERLLLFLENDLDDIIDLVIDASKGKININKAEKHAVSLLKCLFTCLKKND
;
A
#
# COMPACT_ATOMS: atom_id res chain seq x y z
N MET A 1 23.63 -34.86 -10.77
CA MET A 1 22.67 -35.42 -11.76
C MET A 1 23.32 -35.74 -13.10
N SER A 2 24.09 -34.85 -13.74
CA SER A 2 24.72 -35.15 -15.05
C SER A 2 25.77 -36.29 -15.02
N LYS A 3 26.50 -36.49 -13.91
CA LYS A 3 27.48 -37.60 -13.77
C LYS A 3 26.83 -38.99 -13.64
N GLU A 4 25.58 -39.09 -13.19
CA GLU A 4 24.88 -40.38 -13.05
C GLU A 4 24.29 -40.87 -14.38
N LEU A 5 23.87 -39.96 -15.26
CA LEU A 5 23.36 -40.30 -16.60
C LEU A 5 24.47 -40.84 -17.52
N VAL A 6 25.69 -40.29 -17.44
CA VAL A 6 26.85 -40.80 -18.18
C VAL A 6 27.17 -42.23 -17.76
N ASN A 7 27.20 -42.51 -16.45
CA ASN A 7 27.47 -43.86 -15.95
C ASN A 7 26.39 -44.87 -16.40
N SER A 8 25.11 -44.48 -16.41
CA SER A 8 24.01 -45.39 -16.80
C SER A 8 24.00 -45.74 -18.30
N ILE A 9 24.45 -44.84 -19.18
CA ILE A 9 24.51 -45.08 -20.63
C ILE A 9 25.76 -45.93 -20.98
N THR A 10 26.86 -45.74 -20.26
CA THR A 10 28.10 -46.55 -20.44
C THR A 10 28.00 -47.98 -19.91
N THR A 11 27.04 -48.30 -19.04
CA THR A 11 26.93 -49.64 -18.42
C THR A 11 26.15 -50.68 -19.25
N SER A 12 25.64 -50.33 -20.44
CA SER A 12 24.83 -51.25 -21.25
C SER A 12 25.58 -51.90 -22.43
N THR A 13 26.83 -51.57 -22.69
CA THR A 13 27.65 -52.39 -23.60
C THR A 13 28.30 -53.50 -22.79
N GLU A 14 27.58 -54.60 -22.61
CA GLU A 14 28.17 -55.86 -22.11
C GLU A 14 29.46 -56.13 -22.90
N ASP A 15 30.58 -56.31 -22.20
CA ASP A 15 31.85 -56.70 -22.81
C ASP A 15 31.66 -58.08 -23.47
N VAL A 16 31.32 -58.09 -24.76
CA VAL A 16 31.21 -59.32 -25.55
C VAL A 16 32.64 -59.81 -25.84
N ASN A 17 33.21 -60.52 -24.87
CA ASN A 17 34.53 -61.14 -25.00
C ASN A 17 34.39 -62.48 -25.76
N PHE A 18 34.59 -62.46 -27.07
CA PHE A 18 34.46 -63.64 -27.93
C PHE A 18 35.75 -64.47 -27.87
N ASP A 19 35.69 -65.70 -27.34
CA ASP A 19 36.82 -66.64 -27.31
C ASP A 19 37.13 -67.14 -28.74
N THR A 20 38.25 -66.68 -29.29
CA THR A 20 38.66 -66.92 -30.69
C THR A 20 39.48 -68.21 -30.87
N SER A 21 39.59 -69.05 -29.83
CA SER A 21 40.47 -70.21 -29.82
C SER A 21 40.02 -71.39 -30.70
N SER A 22 38.78 -71.39 -31.22
CA SER A 22 38.22 -72.52 -32.00
C SER A 22 37.85 -72.23 -33.48
N PHE A 23 38.18 -71.05 -34.03
CA PHE A 23 37.74 -70.64 -35.38
C PHE A 23 38.77 -70.95 -36.49
N GLU A 24 38.30 -71.29 -37.70
CA GLU A 24 39.15 -71.46 -38.88
C GLU A 24 39.80 -70.11 -39.33
N PRO A 25 40.95 -70.11 -40.03
CA PRO A 25 41.73 -68.89 -40.33
C PRO A 25 40.94 -67.78 -41.03
N SER A 26 40.05 -68.16 -41.96
CA SER A 26 39.19 -67.21 -42.70
C SER A 26 38.14 -66.54 -41.81
N GLN A 27 37.65 -67.24 -40.78
CA GLN A 27 36.66 -66.72 -39.83
C GLN A 27 37.30 -65.79 -38.78
N LYS A 28 38.60 -65.93 -38.54
CA LYS A 28 39.36 -65.11 -37.60
C LYS A 28 39.62 -63.69 -38.11
N ILE A 29 39.79 -63.53 -39.43
CA ILE A 29 39.97 -62.23 -40.09
C ILE A 29 38.67 -61.43 -40.06
N GLU A 30 37.53 -62.05 -40.40
CA GLU A 30 36.21 -61.40 -40.31
C GLU A 30 35.89 -60.96 -38.87
N GLN A 31 36.21 -61.76 -37.85
CA GLN A 31 35.99 -61.37 -36.45
C GLN A 31 36.86 -60.19 -36.00
N GLN A 32 38.11 -60.09 -36.47
CA GLN A 32 39.00 -58.99 -36.11
C GLN A 32 38.56 -57.67 -36.76
N GLU A 33 38.07 -57.71 -38.00
CA GLU A 33 37.49 -56.53 -38.67
C GLU A 33 36.19 -56.08 -38.00
N VAL A 34 35.33 -57.02 -37.58
CA VAL A 34 34.12 -56.72 -36.81
C VAL A 34 34.45 -56.09 -35.46
N GLN A 35 35.45 -56.60 -34.73
CA GLN A 35 35.90 -56.00 -33.47
C GLN A 35 36.40 -54.56 -33.66
N LYS A 36 37.21 -54.33 -34.70
CA LYS A 36 37.72 -52.99 -35.02
C LYS A 36 36.59 -52.02 -35.36
N ALA A 37 35.65 -52.43 -36.21
CA ALA A 37 34.49 -51.62 -36.57
C ALA A 37 33.59 -51.33 -35.34
N THR A 38 33.45 -52.29 -34.43
CA THR A 38 32.68 -52.12 -33.19
C THR A 38 33.31 -51.08 -32.27
N GLU A 39 34.64 -51.09 -32.11
CA GLU A 39 35.35 -50.09 -31.31
C GLU A 39 35.32 -48.69 -31.94
N GLU A 40 35.43 -48.59 -33.28
CA GLU A 40 35.26 -47.31 -33.99
C GLU A 40 33.86 -46.73 -33.77
N ILE A 41 32.81 -47.57 -33.88
CA ILE A 41 31.42 -47.17 -33.60
C ILE A 41 31.25 -46.75 -32.13
N LYS A 42 31.84 -47.48 -31.19
CA LYS A 42 31.76 -47.16 -29.75
C LYS A 42 32.37 -45.78 -29.44
N GLN A 43 33.53 -45.46 -30.03
CA GLN A 43 34.17 -44.17 -29.87
C GLN A 43 33.36 -43.03 -30.49
N GLU A 44 32.79 -43.25 -31.67
CA GLU A 44 31.97 -42.25 -32.36
C GLU A 44 30.66 -41.98 -31.60
N VAL A 45 30.01 -43.02 -31.07
CA VAL A 45 28.84 -42.90 -30.20
C VAL A 45 29.18 -42.18 -28.90
N GLN A 46 30.32 -42.49 -28.27
CA GLN A 46 30.75 -41.80 -27.06
C GLN A 46 30.97 -40.31 -27.32
N LYS A 47 31.69 -39.96 -28.39
CA LYS A 47 31.94 -38.56 -28.77
C LYS A 47 30.63 -37.80 -29.04
N ALA A 48 29.72 -38.39 -29.82
CA ALA A 48 28.42 -37.78 -30.10
C ALA A 48 27.60 -37.57 -28.81
N THR A 49 27.69 -38.51 -27.86
CA THR A 49 27.02 -38.39 -26.55
C THR A 49 27.60 -37.24 -25.72
N GLU A 50 28.92 -37.07 -25.71
CA GLU A 50 29.59 -35.97 -25.01
C GLU A 50 29.23 -34.60 -25.60
N GLU A 51 29.20 -34.47 -26.93
CA GLU A 51 28.74 -33.24 -27.61
C GLU A 51 27.29 -32.90 -27.25
N ILE A 52 26.37 -33.88 -27.30
CA ILE A 52 24.96 -33.67 -26.93
C ILE A 52 24.82 -33.21 -25.47
N ILE A 53 25.59 -33.80 -24.55
CA ILE A 53 25.55 -33.41 -23.13
C ILE A 53 26.03 -31.98 -22.94
N GLN A 54 27.12 -31.60 -23.61
CA GLN A 54 27.66 -30.25 -23.51
C GLN A 54 26.66 -29.22 -24.07
N GLU A 55 26.12 -29.46 -25.27
CA GLU A 55 25.13 -28.58 -25.90
C GLU A 55 23.86 -28.45 -25.04
N THR A 56 23.43 -29.54 -24.40
CA THR A 56 22.30 -29.55 -23.46
C THR A 56 22.61 -28.75 -22.18
N GLN A 57 23.86 -28.74 -21.71
CA GLN A 57 24.27 -27.95 -20.55
C GLN A 57 24.31 -26.46 -20.88
N GLU A 58 24.89 -26.09 -22.02
CA GLU A 58 24.99 -24.71 -22.49
C GLU A 58 23.59 -24.10 -22.69
N THR A 59 22.69 -24.79 -23.39
CA THR A 59 21.29 -24.34 -23.55
C THR A 59 20.55 -24.19 -22.22
N LYS A 60 20.80 -25.07 -21.25
CA LYS A 60 20.19 -24.95 -19.92
C LYS A 60 20.68 -23.71 -19.18
N GLU A 61 21.98 -23.41 -19.26
CA GLU A 61 22.57 -22.22 -18.63
C GLU A 61 22.03 -20.94 -19.27
N GLU A 62 21.92 -20.90 -20.60
CA GLU A 62 21.33 -19.79 -21.35
C GLU A 62 19.87 -19.54 -20.92
N ILE A 63 19.04 -20.59 -20.88
CA ILE A 63 17.64 -20.47 -20.43
C ILE A 63 17.54 -19.97 -18.99
N ILE A 64 18.44 -20.41 -18.10
CA ILE A 64 18.45 -19.95 -16.70
C ILE A 64 18.80 -18.46 -16.64
N GLN A 65 19.79 -18.01 -17.40
CA GLN A 65 20.20 -16.61 -17.43
C GLN A 65 19.09 -15.72 -17.98
N GLU A 66 18.52 -16.06 -19.14
CA GLU A 66 17.41 -15.30 -19.73
C GLU A 66 16.21 -15.21 -18.78
N THR A 67 15.91 -16.32 -18.07
CA THR A 67 14.82 -16.35 -17.08
C THR A 67 15.12 -15.42 -15.89
N GLN A 68 16.37 -15.33 -15.45
CA GLN A 68 16.77 -14.43 -14.37
C GLN A 68 16.67 -12.96 -14.79
N GLU A 69 17.21 -12.62 -15.96
CA GLU A 69 17.15 -11.26 -16.51
C GLU A 69 15.70 -10.79 -16.68
N THR A 70 14.85 -11.63 -17.29
CA THR A 70 13.42 -11.32 -17.45
C THR A 70 12.72 -11.09 -16.11
N LYS A 71 13.07 -11.89 -15.09
CA LYS A 71 12.48 -11.73 -13.75
C LYS A 71 12.91 -10.41 -13.10
N GLU A 72 14.18 -10.02 -13.25
CA GLU A 72 14.69 -8.76 -12.70
C GLU A 72 14.03 -7.55 -13.38
N GLU A 73 13.86 -7.58 -14.70
CA GLU A 73 13.18 -6.53 -15.47
C GLU A 73 11.72 -6.35 -15.00
N ILE A 74 10.96 -7.44 -14.87
CA ILE A 74 9.58 -7.41 -14.37
C ILE A 74 9.51 -6.84 -12.95
N ILE A 75 10.47 -7.17 -12.08
CA ILE A 75 10.51 -6.66 -10.70
C ILE A 75 10.76 -5.14 -10.70
N GLN A 76 11.68 -4.65 -11.53
CA GLN A 76 11.99 -3.22 -11.62
C GLN A 76 10.78 -2.43 -12.14
N GLU A 77 10.16 -2.87 -13.23
CA GLU A 77 8.97 -2.22 -13.80
C GLU A 77 7.81 -2.18 -12.79
N ALA A 78 7.59 -3.27 -12.06
CA ALA A 78 6.56 -3.33 -11.02
C ALA A 78 6.86 -2.38 -9.84
N GLN A 79 8.13 -2.21 -9.47
CA GLN A 79 8.54 -1.27 -8.42
C GLN A 79 8.34 0.19 -8.85
N GLU A 80 8.73 0.55 -10.07
CA GLU A 80 8.52 1.90 -10.62
C GLU A 80 7.03 2.26 -10.68
N THR A 81 6.22 1.37 -11.25
CA THR A 81 4.76 1.53 -11.32
C THR A 81 4.14 1.74 -9.94
N THR A 82 4.61 1.00 -8.93
CA THR A 82 4.11 1.13 -7.56
C THR A 82 4.44 2.49 -6.95
N GLU A 83 5.65 3.00 -7.15
CA GLU A 83 6.04 4.30 -6.60
C GLU A 83 5.33 5.45 -7.32
N GLU A 84 5.10 5.36 -8.63
CA GLU A 84 4.29 6.33 -9.38
C GLU A 84 2.85 6.40 -8.86
N ILE A 85 2.20 5.25 -8.70
CA ILE A 85 0.82 5.17 -8.15
C ILE A 85 0.77 5.78 -6.75
N LYS A 86 1.76 5.50 -5.89
CA LYS A 86 1.84 6.06 -4.54
C LYS A 86 1.96 7.58 -4.56
N GLN A 87 2.85 8.13 -5.39
CA GLN A 87 3.00 9.58 -5.52
C GLN A 87 1.74 10.26 -6.06
N GLU A 88 1.05 9.65 -7.01
CA GLU A 88 -0.22 10.16 -7.52
C GLU A 88 -1.33 10.10 -6.47
N THR A 89 -1.37 9.02 -5.69
CA THR A 89 -2.32 8.84 -4.59
C THR A 89 -2.12 9.90 -3.50
N ASP A 90 -0.88 10.18 -3.11
CA ASP A 90 -0.57 11.21 -2.12
C ASP A 90 -1.04 12.60 -2.59
N LYS A 91 -0.80 12.94 -3.86
CA LYS A 91 -1.30 14.19 -4.46
C LYS A 91 -2.83 14.29 -4.45
N LEU A 92 -3.52 13.20 -4.80
CA LEU A 92 -4.99 13.15 -4.78
C LEU A 92 -5.55 13.28 -3.37
N ILE A 93 -4.92 12.65 -2.39
CA ILE A 93 -5.32 12.76 -0.98
C ILE A 93 -5.26 14.22 -0.52
N ASP A 94 -4.18 14.94 -0.85
CA ASP A 94 -4.05 16.34 -0.46
C ASP A 94 -5.05 17.25 -1.18
N LEU A 95 -5.32 17.00 -2.47
CA LEU A 95 -6.34 17.73 -3.22
C LEU A 95 -7.76 17.51 -2.65
N VAL A 96 -8.10 16.28 -2.29
CA VAL A 96 -9.39 15.94 -1.67
C VAL A 96 -9.55 16.56 -0.28
N LYS A 97 -8.47 16.61 0.52
CA LYS A 97 -8.48 17.30 1.82
C LYS A 97 -8.79 18.79 1.65
N GLU A 98 -8.10 19.46 0.71
CA GLU A 98 -8.32 20.88 0.44
C GLU A 98 -9.75 21.15 -0.06
N GLU A 99 -10.28 20.31 -0.94
CA GLU A 99 -11.67 20.43 -1.40
C GLU A 99 -12.68 20.26 -0.24
N ALA A 100 -12.49 19.28 0.63
CA ALA A 100 -13.34 19.08 1.80
C ALA A 100 -13.29 20.28 2.78
N LEU A 101 -12.11 20.88 2.97
CA LEU A 101 -11.95 22.09 3.77
C LEU A 101 -12.68 23.27 3.15
N ASN A 102 -12.58 23.46 1.83
CA ASN A 102 -13.27 24.53 1.13
C ASN A 102 -14.79 24.36 1.20
N LEU A 103 -15.31 23.15 1.00
CA LEU A 103 -16.74 22.84 1.14
C LEU A 103 -17.26 23.13 2.55
N LEU A 104 -16.48 22.78 3.59
CA LEU A 104 -16.80 23.13 4.97
C LEU A 104 -16.87 24.65 5.14
N LYS A 105 -15.85 25.36 4.66
CA LYS A 105 -15.72 26.82 4.79
C LYS A 105 -16.87 27.55 4.11
N ASP A 106 -17.19 27.17 2.88
CA ASP A 106 -18.31 27.73 2.11
C ASP A 106 -19.65 27.50 2.80
N LYS A 107 -19.88 26.29 3.32
CA LYS A 107 -21.11 25.96 4.05
C LYS A 107 -21.26 26.82 5.30
N LEU A 108 -20.20 26.98 6.08
CA LEU A 108 -20.22 27.81 7.29
C LEU A 108 -20.41 29.29 6.96
N LEU A 109 -19.74 29.82 5.93
CA LEU A 109 -19.94 31.19 5.46
C LEU A 109 -21.37 31.44 4.96
N SER A 110 -21.96 30.47 4.27
CA SER A 110 -23.36 30.56 3.82
C SER A 110 -24.34 30.65 4.99
N GLU A 111 -24.08 29.94 6.09
CA GLU A 111 -24.90 29.99 7.30
C GLU A 111 -24.75 31.33 8.04
N ILE A 112 -23.55 31.92 8.03
CA ILE A 112 -23.30 33.26 8.58
C ILE A 112 -24.07 34.31 7.78
N GLY A 113 -23.88 34.35 6.45
CA GLY A 113 -24.49 35.36 5.59
C GLY A 113 -24.13 36.78 6.04
N SER A 114 -25.14 37.58 6.40
CA SER A 114 -24.98 38.95 6.91
C SER A 114 -25.09 39.07 8.44
N LYS A 115 -25.19 37.94 9.15
CA LYS A 115 -25.36 37.92 10.61
C LYS A 115 -24.05 38.22 11.33
N GLU A 116 -24.18 38.71 12.55
CA GLU A 116 -23.07 38.77 13.49
C GLU A 116 -22.79 37.37 14.05
N VAL A 117 -21.52 37.00 14.12
CA VAL A 117 -21.12 35.77 14.80
C VAL A 117 -21.09 36.04 16.30
N ASP A 118 -22.20 35.72 16.94
CA ASP A 118 -22.31 35.64 18.39
C ASP A 118 -22.14 34.19 18.88
N LYS A 119 -22.24 34.00 20.20
CA LYS A 119 -22.15 32.68 20.84
C LYS A 119 -23.14 31.64 20.27
N GLN A 120 -24.37 32.06 19.94
CA GLN A 120 -25.42 31.14 19.53
C GLN A 120 -25.15 30.68 18.11
N LEU A 121 -24.79 31.62 17.25
CA LEU A 121 -24.38 31.30 15.90
C LEU A 121 -23.10 30.46 15.88
N LEU A 122 -22.10 30.76 16.72
CA LEU A 122 -20.88 29.95 16.83
C LEU A 122 -21.17 28.49 17.19
N MET A 123 -22.03 28.25 18.18
CA MET A 123 -22.42 26.89 18.56
C MET A 123 -23.16 26.16 17.43
N LYS A 124 -24.02 26.87 16.69
CA LYS A 124 -24.68 26.31 15.50
C LYS A 124 -23.66 25.93 14.42
N LEU A 125 -22.70 26.82 14.14
CA LEU A 125 -21.64 26.58 13.16
C LEU A 125 -20.74 25.41 13.57
N LEU A 126 -20.45 25.24 14.86
CA LEU A 126 -19.73 24.08 15.39
C LEU A 126 -20.48 22.77 15.08
N VAL A 127 -21.79 22.72 15.37
CA VAL A 127 -22.61 21.53 15.07
C VAL A 127 -22.61 21.25 13.57
N ILE A 128 -22.85 22.27 12.73
CA ILE A 128 -22.82 22.13 11.27
C ILE A 128 -21.46 21.62 10.79
N GLY A 129 -20.36 22.15 11.34
CA GLY A 129 -19.01 21.75 10.95
C GLY A 129 -18.72 20.30 11.33
N MET A 130 -19.08 19.89 12.54
CA MET A 130 -18.94 18.52 13.02
C MET A 130 -19.79 17.54 12.18
N GLU A 131 -21.04 17.86 11.90
CA GLU A 131 -21.92 17.06 11.02
C GLU A 131 -21.38 16.93 9.60
N THR A 132 -20.77 18.01 9.09
CA THR A 132 -20.23 18.05 7.73
C THR A 132 -18.98 17.16 7.61
N ILE A 133 -18.05 17.25 8.57
CA ILE A 133 -16.85 16.39 8.59
C ILE A 133 -17.17 14.95 9.02
N GLU A 134 -18.27 14.70 9.73
CA GLU A 134 -18.66 13.32 10.11
C GLU A 134 -18.88 12.41 8.88
N LYS A 135 -19.19 12.97 7.71
CA LYS A 135 -19.32 12.19 6.47
C LYS A 135 -17.96 11.83 5.82
N SER A 136 -16.88 12.43 6.28
CA SER A 136 -15.53 12.19 5.79
C SER A 136 -14.86 11.00 6.49
N GLN A 137 -13.67 10.61 5.98
CA GLN A 137 -12.79 9.63 6.62
C GLN A 137 -12.03 10.20 7.83
N VAL A 138 -12.05 11.52 8.05
CA VAL A 138 -11.38 12.15 9.19
C VAL A 138 -12.23 11.94 10.45
N LYS A 139 -11.63 11.37 11.50
CA LYS A 139 -12.34 10.97 12.73
C LYS A 139 -11.60 11.40 13.99
N GLY A 140 -12.33 11.48 15.09
CA GLY A 140 -11.74 11.68 16.42
C GLY A 140 -11.07 13.05 16.55
N LYS A 141 -9.83 13.07 17.02
CA LYS A 141 -9.11 14.33 17.33
C LYS A 141 -8.92 15.21 16.10
N ASP A 142 -8.61 14.62 14.95
CA ASP A 142 -8.38 15.36 13.70
C ASP A 142 -9.68 16.01 13.18
N GLN A 143 -10.82 15.33 13.36
CA GLN A 143 -12.13 15.89 13.05
C GLN A 143 -12.40 17.13 13.90
N LYS A 144 -12.14 17.07 15.22
CA LYS A 144 -12.29 18.24 16.11
C LYS A 144 -11.41 19.40 15.65
N LYS A 145 -10.12 19.09 15.40
CA LYS A 145 -9.12 20.08 15.02
C LYS A 145 -9.48 20.81 13.72
N ILE A 146 -9.89 20.08 12.69
CA ILE A 146 -10.30 20.68 11.41
C ILE A 146 -11.45 21.66 11.61
N VAL A 147 -12.48 21.29 12.39
CA VAL A 147 -13.64 22.16 12.60
C VAL A 147 -13.26 23.40 13.42
N ILE A 148 -12.50 23.24 14.50
CA ILE A 148 -12.04 24.37 15.33
C ILE A 148 -11.17 25.33 14.51
N ASP A 149 -10.17 24.81 13.80
CA ASP A 149 -9.25 25.62 12.98
C ASP A 149 -10.03 26.39 11.90
N THR A 150 -11.01 25.77 11.27
CA THR A 150 -11.85 26.41 10.25
C THR A 150 -12.69 27.54 10.84
N LEU A 151 -13.29 27.33 12.02
CA LEU A 151 -14.07 28.37 12.71
C LEU A 151 -13.19 29.54 13.13
N ILE A 152 -12.00 29.28 13.66
CA ILE A 152 -11.00 30.32 13.99
C ILE A 152 -10.65 31.13 12.75
N GLN A 153 -10.37 30.46 11.62
CA GLN A 153 -10.07 31.13 10.36
C GLN A 153 -11.23 32.02 9.89
N ILE A 154 -12.48 31.53 9.98
CA ILE A 154 -13.68 32.27 9.57
C ILE A 154 -13.90 33.49 10.47
N ILE A 155 -13.75 33.35 11.78
CA ILE A 155 -13.91 34.47 12.74
C ILE A 155 -12.92 35.60 12.46
N LYS A 156 -11.69 35.25 12.03
CA LYS A 156 -10.64 36.22 11.70
C LYS A 156 -10.80 36.87 10.33
N LEU A 157 -11.82 36.49 9.54
CA LEU A 157 -12.03 37.09 8.23
C LEU A 157 -12.54 38.54 8.36
N PRO A 158 -12.00 39.49 7.58
CA PRO A 158 -12.31 40.91 7.72
C PRO A 158 -13.76 41.27 7.37
N ASN A 159 -14.45 40.40 6.62
CA ASN A 159 -15.85 40.58 6.21
C ASN A 159 -16.85 39.91 7.16
N VAL A 160 -16.39 39.24 8.21
CA VAL A 160 -17.24 38.60 9.21
C VAL A 160 -17.35 39.51 10.43
N LYS A 161 -18.58 39.88 10.81
CA LYS A 161 -18.81 40.77 11.95
C LYS A 161 -18.84 39.96 13.24
N VAL A 162 -17.83 40.15 14.09
CA VAL A 162 -17.68 39.39 15.36
C VAL A 162 -17.53 40.36 16.54
N PRO A 163 -18.62 40.77 17.21
CA PRO A 163 -18.56 41.76 18.29
C PRO A 163 -17.69 41.36 19.50
N GLN A 164 -17.48 40.05 19.73
CA GLN A 164 -16.72 39.52 20.88
C GLN A 164 -15.60 38.57 20.41
N GLU A 165 -14.88 38.94 19.35
CA GLU A 165 -13.87 38.11 18.67
C GLU A 165 -12.92 37.39 19.64
N GLU A 166 -12.19 38.14 20.48
CA GLU A 166 -11.20 37.58 21.41
C GLU A 166 -11.80 36.51 22.35
N ARG A 167 -13.02 36.74 22.86
CA ARG A 167 -13.69 35.79 23.76
C ARG A 167 -14.11 34.53 23.03
N LEU A 168 -14.60 34.65 21.80
CA LEU A 168 -15.01 33.51 20.99
C LEU A 168 -13.79 32.67 20.54
N LEU A 169 -12.68 33.32 20.22
CA LEU A 169 -11.41 32.64 19.92
C LEU A 169 -10.89 31.87 21.14
N LEU A 170 -10.84 32.52 22.31
CA LEU A 170 -10.39 31.87 23.55
C LEU A 170 -11.25 30.64 23.89
N PHE A 171 -12.56 30.76 23.70
CA PHE A 171 -13.51 29.65 23.88
C PHE A 171 -13.21 28.48 22.93
N LEU A 172 -12.98 28.76 21.65
CA LEU A 172 -12.66 27.73 20.65
C LEU A 172 -11.36 26.98 20.97
N GLU A 173 -10.37 27.69 21.50
CA GLU A 173 -9.04 27.15 21.77
C GLU A 173 -8.97 26.33 23.07
N ASN A 174 -9.75 26.69 24.10
CA ASN A 174 -9.54 26.16 25.46
C ASN A 174 -10.72 25.36 26.03
N ASP A 175 -11.96 25.65 25.62
CA ASP A 175 -13.16 25.19 26.34
C ASP A 175 -14.02 24.18 25.57
N LEU A 176 -13.69 23.88 24.30
CA LEU A 176 -14.56 23.11 23.42
C LEU A 176 -14.38 21.59 23.45
N ASP A 177 -13.29 21.06 23.98
CA ASP A 177 -12.97 19.64 23.82
C ASP A 177 -14.07 18.71 24.39
N ASP A 178 -14.54 19.02 25.60
CA ASP A 178 -15.65 18.36 26.30
C ASP A 178 -16.98 18.55 25.57
N ILE A 179 -17.20 19.75 25.03
CA ILE A 179 -18.43 20.15 24.34
C ILE A 179 -18.59 19.35 23.05
N ILE A 180 -17.50 19.22 22.30
CA ILE A 180 -17.47 18.50 21.04
C ILE A 180 -17.72 17.01 21.27
N ASP A 181 -17.21 16.42 22.36
CA ASP A 181 -17.52 15.03 22.69
C ASP A 181 -19.01 14.82 22.92
N LEU A 182 -19.69 15.77 23.58
CA LEU A 182 -21.14 15.72 23.72
C LEU A 182 -21.87 15.86 22.38
N VAL A 183 -21.40 16.75 21.50
CA VAL A 183 -21.97 16.92 20.15
C VAL A 183 -21.78 15.66 19.30
N ILE A 184 -20.63 14.98 19.39
CA ILE A 184 -20.36 13.71 18.70
C ILE A 184 -21.25 12.59 19.26
N ASP A 185 -21.35 12.49 20.58
CA ASP A 185 -22.21 11.50 21.24
C ASP A 185 -23.67 11.71 20.82
N ALA A 186 -24.14 12.95 20.76
CA ALA A 186 -25.47 13.31 20.29
C ALA A 186 -25.70 13.03 18.80
N SER A 187 -24.74 13.39 17.92
CA SER A 187 -24.86 13.16 16.47
C SER A 187 -24.92 11.67 16.12
N LYS A 188 -24.31 10.82 16.95
CA LYS A 188 -24.36 9.35 16.84
C LYS A 188 -25.58 8.72 17.50
N GLY A 189 -26.50 9.52 18.06
CA GLY A 189 -27.66 9.04 18.81
C GLY A 189 -27.32 8.38 20.16
N LYS A 190 -26.11 8.60 20.67
CA LYS A 190 -25.57 7.99 21.90
C LYS A 190 -25.46 9.04 23.00
N ILE A 191 -26.59 9.60 23.45
CA ILE A 191 -26.56 10.52 24.59
C ILE A 191 -26.59 9.72 25.89
N ASN A 192 -25.47 9.68 26.61
CA ASN A 192 -25.44 9.22 27.98
C ASN A 192 -25.81 10.40 28.90
N ILE A 193 -27.00 10.37 29.52
CA ILE A 193 -27.52 11.52 30.30
C ILE A 193 -26.63 11.92 31.47
N ASN A 194 -25.96 10.97 32.12
CA ASN A 194 -25.06 11.23 33.24
C ASN A 194 -23.76 11.90 32.77
N LYS A 195 -23.29 11.51 31.57
CA LYS A 195 -22.18 12.19 30.90
C LYS A 195 -22.63 13.56 30.41
N ALA A 196 -23.79 13.65 29.77
CA ALA A 196 -24.37 14.86 29.23
C ALA A 196 -24.60 15.92 30.31
N GLU A 197 -25.05 15.55 31.51
CA GLU A 197 -25.20 16.45 32.65
C GLU A 197 -23.85 17.11 33.02
N LYS A 198 -22.78 16.31 33.15
CA LYS A 198 -21.44 16.84 33.45
C LYS A 198 -20.93 17.82 32.39
N HIS A 199 -21.12 17.47 31.12
CA HIS A 199 -20.68 18.30 29.98
C HIS A 199 -21.60 19.53 29.80
N ALA A 200 -22.90 19.39 30.07
CA ALA A 200 -23.88 20.48 30.05
C ALA A 200 -23.63 21.49 31.19
N VAL A 201 -23.23 21.03 32.38
CA VAL A 201 -22.85 21.92 33.50
C VAL A 201 -21.54 22.64 33.19
N SER A 202 -20.58 21.98 32.53
CA SER A 202 -19.34 22.61 32.05
C SER A 202 -19.64 23.68 30.97
N LEU A 203 -20.50 23.33 30.00
CA LEU A 203 -21.07 24.23 28.99
C LEU A 203 -21.72 25.44 29.64
N LEU A 204 -22.66 25.21 30.55
CA LEU A 204 -23.38 26.26 31.26
C LEU A 204 -22.41 27.13 32.05
N LYS A 205 -21.41 26.57 32.74
CA LYS A 205 -20.38 27.33 33.44
C LYS A 205 -19.56 28.19 32.49
N CYS A 206 -19.00 27.62 31.42
CA CYS A 206 -18.20 28.35 30.43
C CYS A 206 -19.04 29.44 29.76
N LEU A 207 -20.27 29.13 29.36
CA LEU A 207 -21.24 30.11 28.90
C LEU A 207 -21.44 31.20 29.98
N PHE A 208 -21.67 30.89 31.25
CA PHE A 208 -21.90 31.92 32.27
C PHE A 208 -20.65 32.70 32.71
N THR A 209 -19.45 32.11 32.68
CA THR A 209 -18.19 32.78 33.08
C THR A 209 -17.57 33.58 31.95
N CYS A 210 -17.61 33.08 30.71
CA CYS A 210 -17.11 33.80 29.53
C CYS A 210 -18.13 34.82 28.99
N LEU A 211 -19.44 34.63 29.26
CA LEU A 211 -20.54 35.48 28.76
C LEU A 211 -21.18 36.38 29.81
N LYS A 212 -20.47 36.74 30.89
CA LYS A 212 -20.93 37.83 31.74
C LYS A 212 -20.94 39.12 30.91
N LYS A 213 -22.14 39.67 30.71
CA LYS A 213 -22.34 41.04 30.24
C LYS A 213 -21.81 41.91 31.38
N ASN A 214 -20.70 42.61 31.15
CA ASN A 214 -20.46 43.80 31.96
C ASN A 214 -21.42 44.83 31.37
N ASP A 215 -22.40 45.23 32.17
CA ASP A 215 -23.15 46.47 31.93
C ASP A 215 -22.19 47.66 31.81
#